data_AF-A0A940SKR1-F1
#
_entry.id   AF-A0A940SKR1-F1
#
_cell.length_a   1.000
_cell.length_b   1.000
_cell.length_c   1.000
_cell.angle_alpha   90.00
_cell.angle_beta   90.00
_cell.angle_gamma   90.00
#
_symmetry.space_group_name_H-M   'P 1'
#
loop_
_entity.id
_entity.type
_entity.pdbx_description
1 polymer ?
#
loop_
_entity_poly.entity_id
_entity_poly.type
_entity_poly.pdbx_seq_one_letter_code
_entity_poly.pdbx_strand_id
1 'polypeptide(L)' 'MKRYIWNILISIDQFFNTVLGGNPDETMSSRMGKHLAKHDCPFCNIICKFLNLFEKDHCVKSIEKDRGIPM' A
#
# COMPACT_ATOMS: atom_id res chain seq x y z
N MET A 1 11.77 -20.38 -3.52
CA MET A 1 11.29 -19.74 -4.77
C MET A 1 10.15 -18.76 -4.51
N LYS A 2 8.93 -19.20 -4.16
CA LYS A 2 7.77 -18.30 -3.97
C LYS A 2 8.00 -17.15 -2.98
N ARG A 3 8.56 -17.43 -1.79
CA ARG A 3 8.88 -16.40 -0.77
C ARG A 3 9.92 -15.39 -1.27
N TYR A 4 10.91 -15.82 -2.04
CA TYR A 4 11.95 -14.93 -2.56
C TYR A 4 11.37 -13.94 -3.57
N ILE A 5 10.61 -14.43 -4.55
CA ILE A 5 9.91 -13.59 -5.53
C ILE A 5 8.95 -12.62 -4.81
N TRP A 6 8.22 -13.12 -3.81
CA TRP A 6 7.33 -12.29 -3.00
C TRP A 6 8.06 -11.16 -2.27
N ASN A 7 9.21 -11.45 -1.65
CA ASN A 7 10.02 -10.43 -0.98
C ASN A 7 10.57 -9.39 -1.97
N ILE A 8 10.94 -9.81 -3.19
CA ILE A 8 11.33 -8.88 -4.26
C ILE A 8 10.17 -7.95 -4.60
N LEU A 9 8.96 -8.48 -4.80
CA LEU A 9 7.79 -7.66 -5.10
C LEU A 9 7.48 -6.65 -4.00
N ILE A 10 7.58 -7.06 -2.73
CA ILE A 10 7.44 -6.12 -1.59
C ILE A 10 8.51 -5.04 -1.64
N SER A 11 9.78 -5.41 -1.87
CA SER A 11 10.87 -4.43 -1.90
C SER A 11 10.72 -3.41 -3.04
N ILE A 12 10.19 -3.83 -4.19
CA ILE A 12 9.90 -2.95 -5.32
C ILE A 12 8.77 -1.99 -4.96
N ASP A 13 7.72 -2.48 -4.31
CA ASP A 13 6.60 -1.66 -3.87
C ASP A 13 7.04 -0.59 -2.85
N GLN A 14 7.80 -0.98 -1.83
CA GLN A 14 8.39 -0.08 -0.83
C GLN A 14 9.38 0.93 -1.46
N PHE A 15 10.17 0.50 -2.44
CA PHE A 15 11.05 1.39 -3.20
C PHE A 15 10.25 2.49 -3.91
N PHE A 16 9.18 2.14 -4.63
CA PHE A 16 8.35 3.15 -5.29
C PHE A 16 7.60 4.02 -4.29
N ASN A 17 7.17 3.48 -3.15
CA ASN A 17 6.59 4.30 -2.09
C ASN A 17 7.59 5.36 -1.61
N THR A 18 8.86 4.98 -1.42
CA THR A 18 9.96 5.89 -1.05
C THR A 18 10.18 6.96 -2.12
N VAL A 19 10.25 6.58 -3.40
CA VAL A 19 10.41 7.51 -4.53
C VAL A 19 9.29 8.54 -4.58
N LEU A 20 8.06 8.15 -4.19
CA LEU A 20 6.89 9.01 -4.10
C LEU A 20 6.76 9.75 -2.74
N GLY A 21 7.85 9.84 -1.97
CA GLY A 21 7.91 10.56 -0.70
C GLY A 21 7.18 9.88 0.47
N GLY A 22 6.89 8.58 0.35
CA GLY A 22 6.32 7.76 1.41
C GLY A 22 7.36 7.22 2.38
N ASN A 23 6.91 6.49 3.40
CA ASN A 23 7.80 5.82 4.34
C ASN A 23 8.47 4.60 3.68
N PRO A 24 9.80 4.44 3.82
CA PRO A 24 10.54 3.39 3.13
C PRO A 24 10.19 1.97 3.60
N ASP A 25 9.66 1.83 4.81
CA ASP A 25 9.23 0.54 5.36
C ASP A 25 7.72 0.31 5.17
N GLU A 26 7.03 1.16 4.42
CA GLU A 26 5.58 1.07 4.18
C GLU A 26 5.28 0.72 2.72
N THR A 27 4.34 -0.19 2.52
CA THR A 27 3.83 -0.51 1.19
C THR A 27 2.93 0.60 0.63
N MET A 28 2.87 0.75 -0.70
CA MET A 28 1.97 1.71 -1.35
C MET A 28 0.51 1.38 -1.04
N SER A 29 0.14 0.10 -0.98
CA SER A 29 -1.22 -0.33 -0.64
C SER A 29 -1.59 0.04 0.80
N SER A 30 -0.67 -0.07 1.76
CA SER A 30 -0.83 0.46 3.13
C SER A 30 -1.10 1.96 3.12
N ARG A 31 -0.20 2.74 2.49
CA ARG A 31 -0.30 4.21 2.41
C ARG A 31 -1.61 4.66 1.76
N MET A 32 -1.98 4.05 0.63
CA MET A 32 -3.25 4.33 -0.06
C MET A 32 -4.46 3.92 0.78
N GLY A 33 -4.39 2.80 1.51
CA GLY A 33 -5.43 2.38 2.45
C GLY A 33 -5.68 3.41 3.54
N LYS A 34 -4.62 4.06 4.04
CA LYS A 34 -4.74 5.15 5.03
C LYS A 34 -5.38 6.41 4.47
N HIS A 35 -4.96 6.83 3.29
CA HIS A 35 -5.59 7.96 2.61
C HIS A 35 -7.05 7.67 2.21
N LEU A 36 -7.36 6.43 1.85
CA LEU A 36 -8.73 5.99 1.61
C LEU A 36 -9.60 6.12 2.87
N ALA A 37 -9.07 5.73 4.04
CA ALA A 37 -9.75 5.87 5.33
C ALA A 37 -9.93 7.34 5.76
N LYS A 38 -9.02 8.23 5.38
CA LYS A 38 -9.10 9.67 5.61
C LYS A 38 -9.94 10.43 4.59
N HIS A 39 -10.39 9.76 3.52
CA HIS A 39 -11.13 10.34 2.40
C HIS A 39 -10.43 11.52 1.72
N ASP A 40 -9.09 11.56 1.72
CA ASP A 40 -8.28 12.68 1.24
C ASP A 40 -7.58 12.42 -0.11
N CYS A 41 -7.73 11.21 -0.67
CA CYS A 41 -7.09 10.80 -1.93
C CYS A 41 -8.07 10.06 -2.86
N PRO A 42 -8.73 10.78 -3.80
CA PRO A 42 -9.64 10.17 -4.78
C PRO A 42 -8.96 9.14 -5.69
N PHE A 43 -7.69 9.39 -6.04
CA PHE A 43 -6.90 8.47 -6.86
C PHE A 43 -6.60 7.15 -6.14
N CYS A 44 -6.35 7.20 -4.83
CA CYS A 44 -6.13 6.02 -3.99
C CYS A 44 -7.35 5.10 -4.00
N ASN A 45 -8.58 5.65 -4.04
CA ASN A 45 -9.80 4.86 -4.17
C ASN A 45 -9.86 4.07 -5.50
N ILE A 46 -9.42 4.67 -6.61
CA ILE A 46 -9.40 3.99 -7.92
C ILE A 46 -8.41 2.82 -7.89
N ILE A 47 -7.19 3.06 -7.40
CA ILE A 47 -6.18 2.00 -7.30
C ILE A 47 -6.63 0.90 -6.34
N CYS A 48 -7.17 1.25 -5.17
CA CYS A 48 -7.63 0.26 -4.21
C CYS A 48 -8.82 -0.56 -4.73
N LYS A 49 -9.71 0.02 -5.55
CA LYS A 49 -10.75 -0.74 -6.25
C LYS A 49 -10.18 -1.72 -7.27
N PHE A 50 -9.14 -1.32 -8.00
CA PHE A 50 -8.45 -2.22 -8.92
C PHE A 50 -7.77 -3.38 -8.18
N LEU A 51 -7.06 -3.08 -7.08
CA LEU A 51 -6.41 -4.10 -6.25
C LEU A 51 -7.41 -5.03 -5.56
N ASN A 52 -8.62 -4.53 -5.24
CA ASN A 52 -9.71 -5.34 -4.71
C ASN A 52 -10.17 -6.48 -5.64
N LEU A 53 -9.85 -6.41 -6.95
CA LEU A 53 -10.12 -7.49 -7.90
C LEU A 53 -9.23 -8.72 -7.66
N PHE A 54 -8.03 -8.52 -7.09
CA PHE A 54 -7.07 -9.58 -6.80
C PHE A 54 -7.23 -10.12 -5.38
N GLU A 55 -7.52 -9.25 -4.42
CA GLU A 55 -7.85 -9.62 -3.05
C GLU A 55 -8.93 -8.67 -2.50
N LYS A 56 -10.05 -9.23 -2.02
CA LYS A 56 -11.10 -8.40 -1.41
C LYS A 56 -10.54 -7.58 -0.24
N ASP A 57 -10.81 -6.27 -0.28
CA ASP A 57 -10.39 -5.27 0.70
C ASP A 57 -8.85 -5.17 0.87
N HIS A 58 -8.11 -5.35 -0.23
CA HIS A 58 -6.65 -5.42 -0.26
C HIS A 58 -5.97 -4.25 0.45
N CYS A 59 -6.28 -3.01 0.07
CA CYS A 59 -5.67 -1.83 0.69
C CYS A 59 -6.01 -1.69 2.17
N VAL A 60 -7.23 -2.06 2.58
CA VAL A 60 -7.66 -1.95 3.99
C VAL A 60 -6.90 -2.98 4.85
N LYS A 61 -6.75 -4.19 4.35
CA LYS A 61 -5.97 -5.24 5.00
C LYS A 61 -4.47 -4.94 5.04
N SER A 62 -3.98 -4.19 4.06
CA SER A 62 -2.57 -3.83 3.95
C SER A 62 -2.16 -2.68 4.88
N ILE A 63 -3.09 -2.06 5.63
CA ILE A 63 -2.75 -0.94 6.51
C ILE A 63 -1.77 -1.37 7.61
N GLU A 64 -0.56 -0.82 7.55
CA GLU A 64 0.52 -0.96 8.52
C GLU A 64 0.45 0.19 9.54
N LYS A 65 -0.19 -0.04 10.69
CA LYS A 65 -0.53 1.03 11.66
C LYS A 65 0.69 1.69 12.32
N ASP A 66 1.82 0.99 12.36
CA ASP A 66 3.08 1.40 12.98
C ASP A 66 4.06 2.08 11.99
N ARG A 67 3.70 2.16 10.70
CA ARG A 67 4.51 2.77 9.64
C ARG A 67 3.89 4.08 9.16
N GLY A 68 4.67 4.91 8.47
CA GLY A 68 4.16 6.03 7.67
C GLY A 68 3.28 7.03 8.41
N ILE A 69 2.21 7.47 7.74
CA ILE A 69 1.24 8.39 8.34
C ILE A 69 0.45 7.70 9.46
N PRO A 70 0.21 8.37 10.59
CA PRO A 70 -0.61 7.83 11.67
C PRO A 70 -2.04 7.61 11.18
N MET A 71 -2.60 6.47 11.59
CA MET A 71 -4.00 6.08 11.38
C MET A 71 -4.89 6.62 12.49
#